data_AF-A0A7S1E1T4-F1
#
_entry.id   AF-A0A7S1E1T4-F1
#
_cell.length_a   1.000
_cell.length_b   1.000
_cell.length_c   1.000
_cell.angle_alpha   90.00
_cell.angle_beta   90.00
_cell.angle_gamma   90.00
#
_symmetry.space_group_name_H-M   'P 1'
#
loop_
_entity.id
_entity.type
_entity.pdbx_description
1 polymer ?
#
loop_
_entity_poly.entity_id
_entity_poly.type
_entity_poly.pdbx_seq_one_letter_code
_entity_poly.pdbx_strand_id
1 'polypeptide(L)'
;RRIAEVVRAFAFSSFGGKEEEFVLPKEDLEQDIHYPDDPVVKLTPQNFAAVALDGARDVVVKFYAPWCGHCKAMRVGYMELCDRMELHTDVKVAEYDASAHEVPPQVRGLVQGFPTVLLFPAGDPAGGPVAYQGE
;
A
#
# COMPACT_ATOMS: atom_id res chain seq x y z
N ARG A 1 -10.19 16.12 0.27
CA ARG A 1 -10.34 16.16 1.75
C ARG A 1 -11.00 14.91 2.32
N ARG A 2 -12.11 14.39 1.76
CA ARG A 2 -12.76 13.16 2.26
C ARG A 2 -11.97 11.85 2.13
N ILE A 3 -11.10 11.68 1.13
CA ILE A 3 -10.43 10.39 0.86
C ILE A 3 -9.22 10.16 1.76
N ALA A 4 -8.43 11.21 2.05
CA ALA A 4 -7.40 11.14 3.09
C ALA A 4 -8.01 10.79 4.45
N GLU A 5 -9.26 11.22 4.73
CA GLU A 5 -10.02 10.78 5.90
C GLU A 5 -10.48 9.33 5.77
N VAL A 6 -10.87 8.82 4.59
CA VAL A 6 -11.24 7.40 4.39
C VAL A 6 -10.04 6.46 4.51
N VAL A 7 -8.90 6.82 3.92
CA VAL A 7 -7.64 6.06 4.04
C VAL A 7 -7.13 6.14 5.47
N ARG A 8 -7.16 7.32 6.12
CA ARG A 8 -6.85 7.45 7.56
C ARG A 8 -7.81 6.66 8.43
N ALA A 9 -9.12 6.72 8.18
CA ALA A 9 -10.13 6.02 8.96
C ALA A 9 -10.04 4.51 8.76
N PHE A 10 -9.71 4.04 7.57
CA PHE A 10 -9.41 2.63 7.34
C PHE A 10 -8.16 2.23 8.11
N ALA A 11 -7.09 3.01 7.99
CA ALA A 11 -5.86 2.68 8.67
C ALA A 11 -6.03 2.74 10.21
N PHE A 12 -6.83 3.66 10.73
CA PHE A 12 -7.26 3.69 12.13
C PHE A 12 -8.15 2.50 12.50
N SER A 13 -9.07 2.07 11.63
CA SER A 13 -9.96 0.92 11.89
C SER A 13 -9.24 -0.43 11.81
N SER A 14 -8.27 -0.58 10.92
CA SER A 14 -7.52 -1.82 10.68
C SER A 14 -6.28 -1.92 11.56
N PHE A 15 -5.74 -0.81 12.05
CA PHE A 15 -4.52 -0.79 12.87
C PHE A 15 -4.68 -0.12 14.25
N GLY A 16 -5.76 0.62 14.53
CA GLY A 16 -5.90 1.47 15.74
C GLY A 16 -7.03 1.09 16.72
N GLY A 17 -7.71 -0.04 16.57
CA GLY A 17 -8.92 -0.32 17.36
C GLY A 17 -9.18 -1.79 17.67
N LYS A 18 -8.59 -2.26 18.77
CA LYS A 18 -8.75 -3.58 19.41
C LYS A 18 -8.21 -4.76 18.61
N GLU A 19 -7.20 -5.39 19.21
CA GLU A 19 -6.86 -6.80 19.04
C GLU A 19 -8.11 -7.66 19.26
N GLU A 20 -8.97 -7.83 18.26
CA GLU A 20 -9.48 -9.17 18.03
C GLU A 20 -8.38 -9.88 17.27
N GLU A 21 -7.75 -10.80 17.99
CA GLU A 21 -6.77 -11.74 17.48
C GLU A 21 -7.43 -12.50 16.32
N PHE A 22 -7.34 -11.96 15.11
CA PHE A 22 -7.40 -12.77 13.92
C PHE A 22 -6.10 -13.57 13.93
N VAL A 23 -6.10 -14.63 14.74
CA VAL A 23 -5.06 -15.65 14.77
C VAL A 23 -5.10 -16.29 13.40
N LEU A 24 -4.30 -15.75 12.48
CA LEU A 24 -3.87 -16.54 11.34
C LEU A 24 -3.16 -17.76 11.92
N PRO A 25 -3.68 -18.98 11.68
CA PRO A 25 -3.00 -20.20 12.07
C PRO A 25 -1.54 -20.11 11.60
N LYS A 26 -0.61 -20.55 12.45
CA LYS A 26 0.83 -20.44 12.17
C LYS A 26 1.21 -21.19 10.88
N GLU A 27 0.39 -22.15 10.49
CA GLU A 27 0.47 -22.92 9.25
C GLU A 27 0.22 -22.06 7.98
N ASP A 28 -0.52 -20.95 8.07
CA ASP A 28 -0.78 -20.02 6.94
C ASP A 28 0.34 -18.98 6.75
N LEU A 29 1.28 -18.90 7.71
CA LEU A 29 2.45 -18.01 7.60
C LEU A 29 3.54 -18.57 6.66
N GLU A 30 3.46 -19.87 6.33
CA GLU A 30 4.43 -20.58 5.50
C GLU A 30 3.91 -20.95 4.10
N GLN A 31 2.63 -20.70 3.80
CA GLN A 31 2.09 -20.93 2.47
C GLN A 31 1.98 -19.60 1.74
N ASP A 32 2.58 -19.53 0.56
CA ASP A 32 2.35 -18.47 -0.41
C ASP A 32 0.84 -18.24 -0.52
N ILE A 33 0.34 -17.17 0.11
CA ILE A 33 -1.07 -16.78 0.02
C ILE A 33 -1.30 -16.38 -1.43
N HIS A 34 -1.62 -17.40 -2.24
CA HIS A 34 -1.91 -17.29 -3.64
C HIS A 34 -3.34 -16.76 -3.74
N TYR A 35 -3.45 -15.44 -3.83
CA TYR A 35 -4.67 -14.83 -4.35
C TYR A 35 -4.72 -15.18 -5.85
N PRO A 36 -5.69 -16.02 -6.29
CA PRO A 36 -5.77 -16.43 -7.69
C PRO A 36 -5.95 -15.23 -8.63
N ASP A 37 -6.52 -14.14 -8.11
CA ASP A 37 -6.57 -12.81 -8.70
C ASP A 37 -5.99 -11.83 -7.68
N ASP A 38 -4.74 -11.39 -7.85
CA ASP A 38 -4.12 -10.35 -7.01
C ASP A 38 -4.68 -8.97 -7.47
N PRO A 39 -5.63 -8.34 -6.75
CA PRO A 39 -6.29 -7.11 -7.16
C PRO A 39 -5.35 -5.91 -7.07
N VAL A 40 -4.17 -6.09 -6.45
CA VAL A 40 -3.20 -5.01 -6.26
C VAL A 40 -2.44 -4.74 -7.55
N VAL A 41 -2.44 -3.49 -7.99
CA VAL A 41 -1.65 -3.08 -9.16
C VAL A 41 -0.16 -3.16 -8.83
N LYS A 42 0.58 -3.99 -9.56
CA LYS A 42 2.03 -4.13 -9.40
C LYS A 42 2.77 -3.03 -10.16
N LEU A 43 3.48 -2.20 -9.42
CA LEU A 43 4.34 -1.16 -9.95
C LEU A 43 5.75 -1.68 -10.17
N THR A 44 6.32 -1.21 -11.27
CA THR A 44 7.67 -1.46 -11.74
C THR A 44 8.32 -0.12 -12.05
N PRO A 45 9.65 -0.03 -12.20
CA PRO A 45 10.31 1.20 -12.63
C PRO A 45 9.71 1.82 -13.90
N GLN A 46 9.20 0.99 -14.81
CA GLN A 46 8.68 1.41 -16.11
C GLN A 46 7.30 2.05 -16.04
N ASN A 47 6.43 1.59 -15.12
CA ASN A 47 5.06 2.09 -15.00
C ASN A 47 4.83 3.01 -13.79
N PHE A 48 5.80 3.10 -12.87
CA PHE A 48 5.63 3.82 -11.61
C PHE A 48 5.18 5.27 -11.83
N ALA A 49 5.87 6.03 -12.68
CA ALA A 49 5.52 7.42 -12.94
C ALA A 49 4.13 7.56 -13.60
N ALA A 50 3.80 6.67 -14.52
CA ALA A 50 2.54 6.70 -15.24
C ALA A 50 1.33 6.35 -14.37
N VAL A 51 1.53 5.61 -13.28
CA VAL A 51 0.46 5.21 -12.36
C VAL A 51 0.44 6.08 -11.12
N ALA A 52 1.55 6.20 -10.41
CA ALA A 52 1.61 6.88 -9.11
C ALA A 52 1.72 8.40 -9.21
N LEU A 53 2.17 8.94 -10.35
CA LEU A 53 2.41 10.37 -10.54
C LEU A 53 1.51 11.00 -11.62
N ASP A 54 0.44 10.31 -12.05
CA ASP A 54 -0.46 10.83 -13.09
C ASP A 54 -1.27 12.06 -12.65
N GLY A 55 -1.41 12.25 -11.33
CA GLY A 55 -2.15 13.34 -10.71
C GLY A 55 -3.67 13.30 -10.95
N ALA A 56 -4.18 12.27 -11.63
CA ALA A 56 -5.59 12.11 -11.94
C ALA A 56 -6.35 11.48 -10.76
N ARG A 57 -5.68 10.67 -9.94
CA ARG A 57 -6.26 9.91 -8.84
C ARG A 57 -5.36 9.93 -7.61
N ASP A 58 -5.96 9.68 -6.45
CA ASP A 58 -5.21 9.37 -5.24
C ASP A 58 -4.60 7.96 -5.40
N VAL A 59 -3.30 7.81 -5.24
CA VAL A 59 -2.62 6.50 -5.37
C VAL A 59 -1.96 6.12 -4.06
N VAL A 60 -2.33 4.97 -3.50
CA VAL A 60 -1.70 4.39 -2.32
C VAL A 60 -0.71 3.34 -2.79
N VAL A 61 0.58 3.51 -2.48
CA VAL A 61 1.64 2.57 -2.85
C VAL A 61 2.28 1.97 -1.60
N LYS A 62 2.25 0.64 -1.51
CA LYS A 62 3.03 -0.14 -0.53
C LYS A 62 4.37 -0.56 -1.14
N PHE A 63 5.46 -0.04 -0.58
CA PHE A 63 6.82 -0.50 -0.86
C PHE A 63 7.15 -1.65 0.08
N TYR A 64 7.51 -2.79 -0.49
CA TYR A 64 7.71 -4.03 0.26
C TYR A 64 8.89 -4.86 -0.26
N ALA A 65 9.20 -5.92 0.48
CA ALA A 65 10.04 -7.02 0.03
C ALA A 65 9.34 -8.35 0.34
N PRO A 66 9.38 -9.36 -0.56
CA PRO A 66 8.62 -10.60 -0.41
C PRO A 66 9.10 -11.45 0.77
N TRP A 67 10.36 -11.28 1.19
CA TRP A 67 10.95 -11.95 2.35
C TRP A 67 10.71 -11.22 3.69
N CYS A 68 10.09 -10.04 3.68
CA CYS A 68 9.85 -9.26 4.90
C CYS A 68 8.62 -9.78 5.67
N GLY A 69 8.83 -10.31 6.88
CA GLY A 69 7.75 -10.81 7.74
C GLY A 69 6.66 -9.77 8.04
N HIS A 70 7.04 -8.52 8.31
CA HIS A 70 6.07 -7.42 8.53
C HIS A 70 5.24 -7.12 7.27
N CYS A 71 5.81 -7.27 6.08
CA CYS A 71 5.07 -7.08 4.83
C CYS A 71 4.05 -8.20 4.60
N LYS A 72 4.41 -9.44 4.95
CA LYS A 72 3.49 -10.59 4.88
C LYS A 72 2.33 -10.41 5.84
N ALA A 73 2.59 -10.01 7.08
CA ALA A 73 1.54 -9.72 8.07
C ALA A 73 0.58 -8.61 7.60
N MET A 74 1.12 -7.54 6.98
CA MET A 74 0.30 -6.45 6.45
C MET A 74 -0.52 -6.85 5.21
N ARG A 75 -0.18 -7.93 4.51
CA ARG A 75 -0.82 -8.31 3.23
C ARG A 75 -2.33 -8.44 3.38
N VAL A 76 -2.83 -9.07 4.45
CA VAL A 76 -4.28 -9.29 4.65
C VAL A 76 -5.03 -7.95 4.68
N GLY A 77 -4.68 -7.04 5.59
CA GLY A 77 -5.33 -5.72 5.65
C GLY A 77 -5.11 -4.88 4.39
N TYR A 78 -3.98 -5.05 3.69
CA TYR A 78 -3.75 -4.35 2.43
C TYR A 78 -4.64 -4.85 1.29
N MET A 79 -4.98 -6.13 1.28
CA MET A 79 -5.91 -6.72 0.30
C MET A 79 -7.34 -6.25 0.57
N GLU A 80 -7.77 -6.21 1.83
CA GLU A 80 -9.06 -5.64 2.21
C GLU A 80 -9.20 -4.16 1.80
N LEU A 81 -8.11 -3.38 1.89
CA LEU A 81 -8.07 -2.03 1.35
C LEU A 81 -8.32 -2.02 -0.15
N CYS A 82 -7.66 -2.90 -0.90
CA CYS A 82 -7.83 -2.99 -2.35
C CYS A 82 -9.28 -3.27 -2.71
N ASP A 83 -9.87 -4.32 -2.14
CA ASP A 83 -11.25 -4.73 -2.41
C ASP A 83 -12.25 -3.60 -2.13
N ARG A 84 -12.07 -2.87 -1.03
CA ARG A 84 -12.93 -1.73 -0.69
C ARG A 84 -12.76 -0.57 -1.67
N MET A 85 -11.53 -0.32 -2.13
CA MET A 85 -11.22 0.76 -3.05
C MET A 85 -11.56 0.42 -4.51
N GLU A 86 -11.82 -0.83 -4.88
CA GLU A 86 -12.30 -1.19 -6.22
C GLU A 86 -13.61 -0.47 -6.59
N LEU A 87 -14.45 -0.18 -5.59
CA LEU A 87 -15.69 0.58 -5.75
C LEU A 87 -15.46 2.10 -5.94
N HIS A 88 -14.23 2.57 -5.76
CA HIS A 88 -13.84 3.97 -5.77
C HIS A 88 -12.91 4.28 -6.95
N THR A 89 -13.46 4.86 -8.02
CA THR A 89 -12.69 5.15 -9.25
C THR A 89 -11.65 6.26 -9.09
N ASP A 90 -11.73 7.03 -8.01
CA ASP A 90 -10.86 8.14 -7.62
C ASP A 90 -9.61 7.70 -6.83
N VAL A 91 -9.56 6.44 -6.40
CA VAL A 91 -8.44 5.86 -5.65
C VAL A 91 -7.84 4.67 -6.38
N LYS A 92 -6.51 4.55 -6.35
CA LYS A 92 -5.79 3.40 -6.84
C LYS A 92 -4.92 2.83 -5.72
N VAL A 93 -4.99 1.52 -5.50
CA VAL A 93 -4.11 0.82 -4.56
C VAL A 93 -3.11 -0.01 -5.35
N ALA A 94 -1.84 0.09 -4.99
CA ALA A 94 -0.74 -0.46 -5.77
C ALA A 94 0.44 -0.87 -4.87
N GLU A 95 1.31 -1.75 -5.35
CA GLU A 95 2.48 -2.18 -4.61
C GLU A 95 3.75 -2.14 -5.46
N TYR A 96 4.89 -1.99 -4.79
CA TYR A 96 6.21 -1.90 -5.43
C TYR A 96 7.20 -2.79 -4.68
N ASP A 97 7.76 -3.79 -5.37
CA ASP A 97 8.84 -4.62 -4.82
C ASP A 97 10.16 -3.84 -4.86
N ALA A 98 10.51 -3.25 -3.72
CA ALA A 98 11.72 -2.46 -3.53
C ALA A 98 12.95 -3.32 -3.20
N SER A 99 12.81 -4.65 -3.20
CA SER A 99 13.93 -5.59 -3.16
C SER A 99 14.33 -6.07 -4.56
N ALA A 100 13.38 -6.15 -5.49
CA ALA A 100 13.63 -6.49 -6.90
C ALA A 100 14.04 -5.28 -7.75
N HIS A 101 13.69 -4.06 -7.31
CA HIS A 101 13.90 -2.83 -8.06
C HIS A 101 14.40 -1.68 -7.18
N GLU A 102 15.21 -0.79 -7.76
CA GLU A 102 15.62 0.43 -7.07
C GLU A 102 14.43 1.34 -6.80
N VAL A 103 14.30 1.81 -5.55
CA VAL A 103 13.27 2.78 -5.16
C VAL A 103 13.37 4.03 -6.05
N PRO A 104 12.23 4.51 -6.62
CA PRO A 104 12.19 5.71 -7.45
C PRO A 104 12.84 6.92 -6.76
N PRO A 105 13.67 7.71 -7.45
CA PRO A 105 14.41 8.81 -6.83
C PRO A 105 13.55 9.81 -6.07
N GLN A 106 12.31 10.03 -6.52
CA GLN A 106 11.35 10.96 -5.94
C GLN A 106 10.91 10.55 -4.52
N VAL A 107 11.00 9.27 -4.18
CA VAL A 107 10.53 8.72 -2.90
C VAL A 107 11.60 8.01 -2.10
N ARG A 108 12.83 7.96 -2.62
CA ARG A 108 13.97 7.29 -1.99
C ARG A 108 14.26 7.78 -0.57
N GLY A 109 14.02 9.07 -0.29
CA GLY A 109 14.18 9.63 1.07
C GLY A 109 13.09 9.19 2.07
N LEU A 110 11.94 8.74 1.56
CA LEU A 110 10.78 8.35 2.37
C LEU A 110 10.74 6.84 2.64
N VAL A 111 11.23 6.03 1.70
CA VAL A 111 11.29 4.56 1.83
C VAL A 111 12.57 4.17 2.57
N GLN A 112 12.52 4.15 3.91
CA GLN A 112 13.66 3.81 4.76
C GLN A 112 13.66 2.37 5.26
N GLY A 113 12.54 1.65 5.08
CA GLY A 113 12.37 0.26 5.50
C GLY A 113 11.09 -0.33 4.96
N PHE A 114 10.79 -1.57 5.34
CA PHE A 114 9.62 -2.30 4.85
C PHE A 114 8.71 -2.79 5.99
N PRO A 115 7.37 -2.71 5.80
CA PRO A 115 6.69 -2.02 4.71
C PRO A 115 6.78 -0.49 4.87
N THR A 116 6.79 0.25 3.75
CA THR A 116 6.54 1.70 3.73
C THR A 116 5.31 1.96 2.86
N VAL A 117 4.34 2.74 3.35
CA VAL A 117 3.14 3.10 2.58
C VAL A 117 3.13 4.60 2.30
N LEU A 118 3.00 4.96 1.04
CA LEU A 118 2.94 6.36 0.60
C LEU A 118 1.61 6.62 -0.12
N LEU A 119 1.01 7.78 0.16
CA LEU A 119 -0.12 8.33 -0.58
C LEU A 119 0.40 9.39 -1.56
N PHE A 120 0.06 9.25 -2.83
CA PHE A 120 0.28 10.23 -3.90
C PHE A 120 -1.05 10.93 -4.18
N PRO A 121 -1.25 12.18 -3.72
CA PRO A 121 -2.55 12.84 -3.84
C PRO A 121 -2.88 13.24 -5.28
N ALA A 122 -4.16 13.14 -5.64
CA ALA A 122 -4.68 13.70 -6.89
C ALA A 122 -4.47 15.23 -6.93
N GLY A 123 -4.15 15.75 -8.11
CA GLY A 123 -4.09 17.20 -8.38
C GLY A 123 -2.96 17.97 -7.70
N ASP A 124 -2.12 17.34 -6.88
CA ASP A 124 -0.98 18.00 -6.22
C ASP A 124 0.35 17.24 -6.39
N PRO A 125 0.89 17.17 -7.63
CA PRO A 125 2.20 16.59 -7.87
C PRO A 125 3.36 17.41 -7.24
N ALA A 126 3.11 18.65 -6.81
CA ALA A 126 4.11 19.53 -6.20
C ALA A 126 4.23 19.36 -4.67
N GLY A 127 3.13 19.01 -3.99
CA GLY A 127 3.09 18.68 -2.56
C GLY A 127 3.78 17.36 -2.21
N GLY A 128 4.02 16.53 -3.21
CA GLY A 128 4.75 15.27 -3.08
C GLY A 128 3.97 14.18 -2.34
N PRO A 129 4.53 12.97 -2.26
CA PRO A 129 3.88 11.87 -1.56
C PRO A 129 3.91 12.06 -0.04
N VAL A 130 2.83 11.64 0.60
CA VAL A 130 2.66 11.67 2.05
C VAL A 130 2.89 10.26 2.59
N ALA A 131 3.87 10.12 3.49
CA ALA A 131 4.10 8.85 4.17
C ALA A 131 3.00 8.58 5.21
N TYR A 132 2.45 7.37 5.19
CA TYR A 132 1.58 6.87 6.25
C TYR A 132 2.45 6.43 7.44
N GLN A 133 2.17 6.96 8.63
CA GLN A 133 2.99 6.72 9.82
C GLN A 133 2.41 5.68 10.80
N GLY A 134 1.30 5.02 10.46
CA GLY A 134 0.63 4.15 11.43
C GLY A 134 -0.01 4.95 12.58
N GLU A 135 -0.65 4.23 13.49
CA GLU A 135 -0.64 4.53 14.93
C GLU A 135 -0.01 3.33 15.66
#